data_AF-A0ABD1DFI5-F1
#
_entry.id   AF-A0ABD1DFI5-F1
#
_cell.length_a   1.000
_cell.length_b   1.000
_cell.length_c   1.000
_cell.angle_alpha   90.00
_cell.angle_beta   90.00
_cell.angle_gamma   90.00
#
_symmetry.space_group_name_H-M   'P 1'
#
loop_
_entity.id
_entity.type
_entity.pdbx_description
1 polymer ?
#
loop_
_entity_poly.entity_id
_entity_poly.type
_entity_poly.pdbx_seq_one_letter_code
_entity_poly.pdbx_strand_id
1 'polypeptide(L)'
;MRLEEKGDIFEARLGTFYRYDAKSKNFVVLKEKIGVSNGLCWNKEGNLFYYIDSCDLDVKEYHVDAEGNLSKERVVYDFSFNGERPPFVPDGMTIDQAGCIYVATFGGSTVYKIDPSTGKVVLEIKIPAEQVTSVAFGGPQLDELFVTTAAKEFKSPQPPPAGALFRVTGLGAVGTPMYDVEL
;
A
#
# COMPACT_ATOMS: atom_id res chain seq x y z
N MET A 1 18.64 2.13 9.90
CA MET A 1 18.77 3.52 9.41
C MET A 1 17.49 4.24 9.79
N ARG A 2 17.53 5.17 10.75
CA ARG A 2 16.34 5.89 11.17
C ARG A 2 16.04 6.95 10.10
N LEU A 3 14.87 6.91 9.47
CA LEU A 3 14.45 7.88 8.44
C LEU A 3 14.59 9.34 8.92
N GLU A 4 14.48 9.56 10.23
CA GLU A 4 14.65 10.85 10.91
C GLU A 4 16.08 11.44 10.79
N GLU A 5 17.10 10.60 10.56
CA GLU A 5 18.48 11.04 10.36
C GLU A 5 18.75 11.52 8.92
N LYS A 6 17.79 11.34 7.99
CA LYS A 6 17.94 11.67 6.56
C LYS A 6 17.25 12.97 6.12
N GLY A 7 16.59 13.69 7.03
CA GLY A 7 15.86 14.93 6.71
C GLY A 7 14.37 14.71 6.41
N ASP A 8 13.73 15.67 5.75
CA ASP A 8 12.31 15.56 5.35
C ASP A 8 12.16 14.41 4.34
N ILE A 9 11.41 13.37 4.73
CA ILE A 9 11.17 12.18 3.90
C ILE A 9 10.49 12.52 2.56
N PHE A 10 9.76 13.64 2.50
CA PHE A 10 9.12 14.10 1.27
C PHE A 10 10.11 14.72 0.27
N GLU A 11 11.25 15.21 0.75
CA GLU A 11 12.32 15.79 -0.06
C GLU A 11 13.36 14.73 -0.47
N ALA A 12 13.61 13.74 0.38
CA ALA A 12 14.62 12.71 0.14
C ALA A 12 14.12 11.61 -0.82
N ARG A 13 14.48 11.71 -2.10
CA ARG A 13 14.12 10.74 -3.16
C ARG A 13 15.26 9.79 -3.51
N LEU A 14 15.65 8.94 -2.56
CA LEU A 14 16.83 8.06 -2.66
C LEU A 14 16.51 6.57 -2.88
N GLY A 15 15.23 6.20 -2.83
CA GLY A 15 14.77 4.83 -3.01
C GLY A 15 14.74 4.40 -4.48
N THR A 16 14.84 3.09 -4.67
CA THR A 16 14.72 2.42 -5.97
C THR A 16 13.83 1.21 -5.79
N PHE A 17 12.87 1.02 -6.71
CA PHE A 17 11.98 -0.12 -6.73
C PHE A 17 12.50 -1.14 -7.74
N TYR A 18 12.55 -2.39 -7.30
CA TYR A 18 13.13 -3.49 -8.04
C TYR A 18 12.12 -4.62 -8.21
N ARG A 19 12.29 -5.37 -9.28
CA ARG A 19 11.75 -6.72 -9.44
C ARG A 19 12.88 -7.72 -9.46
N TYR A 20 12.73 -8.85 -8.78
CA TYR A 20 13.60 -10.00 -8.98
C TYR A 20 13.15 -10.77 -10.24
N ASP A 21 14.05 -10.93 -11.21
CA ASP A 21 13.80 -11.75 -12.40
C ASP A 21 14.41 -13.14 -12.20
N ALA A 22 13.55 -14.15 -12.00
CA ALA A 22 13.96 -15.53 -11.78
C ALA A 22 14.69 -16.15 -12.98
N LYS A 23 14.42 -15.69 -14.21
CA LYS A 23 15.09 -16.22 -15.43
C LYS A 23 16.55 -15.83 -15.47
N SER A 24 16.83 -14.55 -15.23
CA SER A 24 18.21 -14.03 -15.22
C SER A 24 18.88 -14.13 -13.84
N LYS A 25 18.12 -14.41 -12.78
CA LYS A 25 18.53 -14.39 -11.37
C LYS A 25 19.09 -13.05 -10.91
N ASN A 26 18.61 -11.96 -11.49
CA ASN A 26 19.06 -10.60 -11.20
C ASN A 26 17.90 -9.70 -10.76
N PHE A 27 18.24 -8.59 -10.10
CA PHE A 27 17.30 -7.52 -9.83
C PHE A 27 17.24 -6.56 -11.02
N VAL A 28 16.03 -6.25 -11.47
CA VAL A 28 15.73 -5.26 -12.51
C VAL A 28 15.19 -4.01 -11.83
N VAL A 29 15.80 -2.86 -12.11
CA VAL A 29 15.28 -1.55 -11.66
C VAL A 29 14.02 -1.23 -12.44
N LEU A 30 12.92 -1.00 -11.73
CA LEU A 30 11.63 -0.60 -12.34
C LEU A 30 11.36 0.90 -12.14
N LYS A 31 11.75 1.48 -11.01
CA LYS A 31 11.62 2.91 -10.73
C LYS A 31 12.77 3.40 -9.86
N GLU A 32 13.18 4.65 -10.06
CA GLU A 32 14.16 5.36 -9.24
C GLU A 32 13.53 6.60 -8.62
N LYS A 33 14.26 7.29 -7.73
CA LYS A 33 13.83 8.55 -7.08
C LYS A 33 12.56 8.39 -6.24
N ILE A 34 12.49 7.31 -5.49
CA ILE A 34 11.37 6.98 -4.62
C ILE A 34 11.64 7.57 -3.23
N GLY A 35 10.62 8.15 -2.60
CA GLY A 35 10.68 8.61 -1.21
C GLY A 35 10.65 7.43 -0.26
N VAL A 36 9.51 6.76 -0.17
CA VAL A 36 9.32 5.53 0.62
C VAL A 36 8.54 4.51 -0.20
N SER A 37 9.27 3.52 -0.73
CA SER A 37 8.69 2.39 -1.47
C SER A 37 7.81 1.56 -0.55
N ASN A 38 6.54 1.34 -0.92
CA ASN A 38 5.57 0.80 0.02
C ASN A 38 4.55 -0.16 -0.62
N GLY A 39 3.25 0.06 -0.42
CA GLY A 39 2.19 -0.82 -0.87
C GLY A 39 2.26 -1.14 -2.36
N LEU A 40 1.96 -2.41 -2.68
CA LEU A 40 1.92 -2.93 -4.03
C LEU A 40 0.89 -4.05 -4.17
N CYS A 41 0.23 -4.13 -5.31
CA CYS A 41 -0.66 -5.24 -5.66
C CYS A 41 -0.86 -5.30 -7.19
N TRP A 42 -1.45 -6.39 -7.68
CA TRP A 42 -1.83 -6.56 -9.07
C TRP A 42 -3.32 -6.83 -9.18
N ASN A 43 -3.93 -6.46 -10.31
CA ASN A 43 -5.25 -7.00 -10.62
C ASN A 43 -5.19 -8.52 -10.87
N LYS A 44 -6.36 -9.14 -10.93
CA LYS A 44 -6.50 -10.60 -11.12
C LYS A 44 -5.82 -11.10 -12.40
N GLU A 45 -5.84 -10.32 -13.47
CA GLU A 45 -5.24 -10.68 -14.75
C GLU A 45 -3.72 -10.46 -14.79
N GLY A 46 -3.14 -9.79 -13.78
CA GLY A 46 -1.70 -9.51 -13.67
C GLY A 46 -1.17 -8.46 -14.66
N ASN A 47 -2.04 -7.83 -15.45
CA ASN A 47 -1.66 -6.82 -16.45
C ASN A 47 -1.73 -5.37 -15.95
N LEU A 48 -2.29 -5.15 -14.75
CA LEU A 48 -2.27 -3.89 -14.03
C LEU A 48 -1.54 -4.07 -12.70
N PHE A 49 -0.60 -3.17 -12.45
CA PHE A 49 0.17 -3.08 -11.22
C PHE A 49 -0.16 -1.78 -10.50
N TYR A 50 -0.45 -1.87 -9.21
CA TYR A 50 -0.67 -0.72 -8.36
C TYR A 50 0.51 -0.54 -7.42
N TYR A 51 0.90 0.70 -7.18
CA TYR A 51 2.05 1.02 -6.34
C TYR A 51 1.86 2.32 -5.57
N ILE A 52 2.36 2.32 -4.34
CA ILE A 52 2.44 3.47 -3.45
C ILE A 52 3.91 3.82 -3.19
N ASP A 53 4.27 5.06 -3.52
CA ASP A 53 5.33 5.78 -2.82
C ASP A 53 4.64 6.63 -1.74
N SER A 54 4.88 6.35 -0.45
CA SER A 54 4.17 7.03 0.64
C SER A 54 4.34 8.56 0.59
N CYS A 55 5.44 9.05 0.01
CA CYS A 55 5.74 10.47 -0.11
C CYS A 55 5.05 11.15 -1.30
N ASP A 56 4.52 10.39 -2.25
CA ASP A 56 3.71 10.93 -3.35
C ASP A 56 2.24 11.13 -2.96
N LEU A 57 1.80 10.53 -1.85
CA LEU A 57 0.44 10.65 -1.33
C LEU A 57 -0.63 10.19 -2.32
N ASP A 58 -0.31 9.24 -3.19
CA ASP A 58 -1.22 8.71 -4.20
C ASP A 58 -1.10 7.19 -4.34
N VAL A 59 -2.09 6.60 -5.00
CA VAL A 59 -1.99 5.26 -5.58
C VAL A 59 -1.82 5.42 -7.08
N LYS A 60 -0.76 4.84 -7.63
CA LYS A 60 -0.51 4.82 -9.07
C LYS A 60 -0.79 3.44 -9.66
N GLU A 61 -1.37 3.43 -10.86
CA GLU A 61 -1.55 2.27 -11.71
C GLU A 61 -0.54 2.28 -12.85
N TYR A 62 -0.09 1.09 -13.25
CA TYR A 62 0.81 0.84 -14.37
C TYR A 62 0.31 -0.34 -15.17
N HIS A 63 0.48 -0.28 -16.49
CA HIS A 63 0.38 -1.45 -17.34
C HIS A 63 1.65 -2.28 -17.22
N VAL A 64 1.49 -3.61 -17.11
CA VAL A 64 2.57 -4.60 -17.06
C VAL A 64 2.63 -5.36 -18.38
N ASP A 65 3.80 -5.37 -19.03
CA ASP A 65 4.02 -6.17 -20.25
C ASP A 65 4.41 -7.63 -19.94
N ALA A 66 4.61 -8.45 -20.98
CA ALA A 66 4.94 -9.87 -20.84
C ALA A 66 6.34 -10.10 -20.20
N GLU A 67 7.22 -9.11 -20.32
CA GLU A 67 8.54 -9.07 -19.72
C GLU A 67 8.50 -8.47 -18.30
N GLY A 68 7.33 -8.04 -17.84
CA GLY A 68 7.02 -7.45 -16.54
C GLY A 68 7.49 -6.00 -16.37
N ASN A 69 7.77 -5.27 -17.45
CA ASN A 69 8.09 -3.84 -17.41
C ASN A 69 6.83 -3.01 -17.17
N LEU A 70 7.00 -1.85 -16.53
CA LEU A 70 5.93 -0.94 -16.20
C LEU A 70 5.81 0.17 -17.25
N SER A 71 4.57 0.50 -17.63
CA SER A 71 4.29 1.61 -18.54
C SER A 71 2.94 2.27 -18.23
N LYS A 72 2.62 3.37 -18.91
CA LYS A 72 1.32 4.08 -18.82
C LYS A 72 0.90 4.43 -17.38
N GLU A 73 1.84 5.02 -16.63
CA GLU A 73 1.59 5.50 -15.28
C GLU A 73 0.36 6.42 -15.22
N ARG A 74 -0.56 6.14 -14.28
CA ARG A 74 -1.72 6.99 -13.99
C ARG A 74 -2.01 6.99 -12.49
N VAL A 75 -2.35 8.15 -11.94
CA VAL A 75 -2.89 8.25 -10.57
C VAL A 75 -4.33 7.73 -10.57
N VAL A 76 -4.63 6.74 -9.72
CA VAL A 76 -6.00 6.24 -9.51
C VAL A 76 -6.67 6.84 -8.29
N TYR A 77 -5.90 7.27 -7.30
CA TYR A 77 -6.42 8.01 -6.15
C TYR A 77 -5.33 8.91 -5.56
N ASP A 78 -5.70 10.16 -5.29
CA ASP A 78 -4.84 11.17 -4.67
C ASP A 78 -5.38 11.44 -3.26
N PHE A 79 -4.54 11.29 -2.24
CA PHE A 79 -4.90 11.52 -0.84
C PHE A 79 -4.74 13.00 -0.44
N SER A 80 -4.18 13.86 -1.29
CA SER A 80 -4.09 15.28 -1.03
C SER A 80 -5.48 15.94 -1.03
N PHE A 81 -5.66 16.91 -0.14
CA PHE A 81 -6.90 17.67 -0.05
C PHE A 81 -6.62 19.11 -0.46
N ASN A 82 -7.21 19.56 -1.56
CA ASN A 82 -6.95 20.88 -2.15
C ASN A 82 -5.46 21.16 -2.42
N GLY A 83 -4.69 20.12 -2.74
CA GLY A 83 -3.23 20.22 -2.96
C GLY A 83 -2.40 20.26 -1.68
N GLU A 84 -3.02 20.10 -0.50
CA GLU A 84 -2.31 20.03 0.78
C GLU A 84 -2.09 18.58 1.23
N ARG A 85 -0.99 18.36 1.97
CA ARG A 85 -0.65 17.05 2.52
C ARG A 85 -1.65 16.70 3.65
N PRO A 86 -2.23 15.49 3.65
CA PRO A 86 -3.05 15.03 4.76
C PRO A 86 -2.18 14.75 6.01
N PRO A 87 -2.78 14.59 7.20
CA PRO A 87 -2.04 14.28 8.43
C PRO A 87 -1.56 12.81 8.51
N PHE A 88 -1.52 12.10 7.39
CA PHE A 88 -1.14 10.70 7.28
C PHE A 88 -0.42 10.45 5.94
N VAL A 89 0.16 9.27 5.77
CA VAL A 89 0.68 8.81 4.48
C VAL A 89 0.08 7.45 4.13
N PRO A 90 -0.16 7.15 2.83
CA PRO A 90 -0.52 5.81 2.40
C PRO A 90 0.67 4.86 2.61
N ASP A 91 0.41 3.65 3.11
CA ASP A 91 1.42 2.68 3.52
C ASP A 91 1.27 1.39 2.68
N GLY A 92 1.10 0.23 3.32
CA GLY A 92 0.80 -1.03 2.64
C GLY A 92 -0.60 -1.10 2.03
N MET A 93 -0.77 -1.95 1.01
CA MET A 93 -2.07 -2.19 0.38
C MET A 93 -2.27 -3.63 -0.10
N THR A 94 -3.53 -3.99 -0.35
CA THR A 94 -3.94 -5.25 -1.00
C THR A 94 -5.13 -5.01 -1.94
N ILE A 95 -5.62 -6.04 -2.63
CA ILE A 95 -6.77 -5.95 -3.55
C ILE A 95 -7.76 -7.09 -3.26
N ASP A 96 -9.05 -6.86 -3.48
CA ASP A 96 -10.08 -7.91 -3.46
C ASP A 96 -10.40 -8.47 -4.87
N GLN A 97 -11.15 -9.57 -4.92
CA GLN A 97 -11.57 -10.19 -6.18
C GLN A 97 -12.49 -9.31 -7.04
N ALA A 98 -13.07 -8.25 -6.47
CA ALA A 98 -13.85 -7.27 -7.22
C ALA A 98 -12.96 -6.16 -7.81
N GLY A 99 -11.65 -6.19 -7.59
CA GLY A 99 -10.70 -5.21 -8.09
C GLY A 99 -10.60 -3.93 -7.24
N CYS A 100 -11.20 -3.91 -6.04
CA CYS A 100 -11.05 -2.78 -5.13
C CYS A 100 -9.76 -2.90 -4.31
N ILE A 101 -9.05 -1.79 -4.16
CA ILE A 101 -7.77 -1.70 -3.44
C ILE A 101 -8.03 -1.28 -1.99
N TYR A 102 -7.36 -1.90 -1.04
CA TYR A 102 -7.41 -1.56 0.38
C TYR A 102 -6.08 -0.94 0.78
N VAL A 103 -6.08 0.32 1.18
CA VAL A 103 -4.87 1.08 1.50
C VAL A 103 -4.84 1.42 2.98
N ALA A 104 -3.80 0.97 3.69
CA ALA A 104 -3.50 1.39 5.04
C ALA A 104 -2.98 2.84 5.07
N THR A 105 -3.33 3.60 6.11
CA THR A 105 -2.82 4.97 6.30
C THR A 105 -2.08 5.11 7.62
N PHE A 106 -0.77 5.37 7.53
CA PHE A 106 0.07 5.62 8.68
C PHE A 106 -0.17 7.04 9.20
N GLY A 107 -0.71 7.18 10.41
CA GLY A 107 -1.17 8.45 10.96
C GLY A 107 -2.69 8.67 10.80
N GLY A 108 -3.38 7.83 10.02
CA GLY A 108 -4.77 8.07 9.61
C GLY A 108 -5.82 7.22 10.32
N SER A 109 -5.44 6.25 11.16
CA SER A 109 -6.37 5.34 11.85
C SER A 109 -7.39 4.63 10.94
N THR A 110 -7.08 4.50 9.65
CA THR A 110 -8.04 4.11 8.62
C THR A 110 -7.39 3.15 7.62
N VAL A 111 -8.20 2.22 7.11
CA VAL A 111 -7.96 1.52 5.84
C VAL A 111 -9.02 2.02 4.86
N TYR A 112 -8.59 2.54 3.71
CA TYR A 112 -9.49 2.99 2.64
C TYR A 112 -9.68 1.88 1.62
N LYS A 113 -10.94 1.54 1.32
CA LYS A 113 -11.29 0.74 0.15
C LYS A 113 -11.55 1.69 -1.02
N ILE A 114 -10.78 1.56 -2.08
CA ILE A 114 -10.78 2.42 -3.27
C ILE A 114 -11.17 1.57 -4.47
N ASP A 115 -12.09 2.07 -5.28
CA ASP A 115 -12.36 1.54 -6.62
C ASP A 115 -11.45 2.25 -7.63
N PRO A 116 -10.43 1.58 -8.19
CA PRO A 116 -9.47 2.21 -9.10
C PRO A 116 -10.10 2.60 -10.45
N SER A 117 -11.22 1.98 -10.83
CA SER A 117 -11.90 2.30 -12.09
C SER A 117 -12.62 3.65 -12.04
N THR A 118 -13.16 4.00 -10.87
CA THR A 118 -13.86 5.27 -10.64
C THR A 118 -13.02 6.31 -9.90
N GLY A 119 -11.91 5.89 -9.28
CA GLY A 119 -11.04 6.73 -8.46
C GLY A 119 -11.71 7.21 -7.18
N LYS A 120 -12.62 6.41 -6.61
CA LYS A 120 -13.41 6.79 -5.44
C LYS A 120 -13.15 5.88 -4.26
N VAL A 121 -13.15 6.46 -3.06
CA VAL A 121 -13.31 5.69 -1.82
C VAL A 121 -14.73 5.14 -1.77
N VAL A 122 -14.84 3.84 -1.60
CA VAL A 122 -16.13 3.12 -1.46
C VAL A 122 -16.40 2.69 -0.03
N LEU A 123 -15.37 2.61 0.82
CA LEU A 123 -15.51 2.32 2.25
C LEU A 123 -14.31 2.85 3.03
N GLU A 124 -14.57 3.39 4.24
CA GLU A 124 -13.55 3.68 5.24
C GLU A 124 -13.68 2.69 6.40
N ILE A 125 -12.59 1.99 6.73
CA ILE A 125 -12.54 1.04 7.83
C ILE A 125 -11.69 1.68 8.94
N LYS A 126 -12.33 2.08 10.05
CA LYS A 126 -11.63 2.67 11.19
C LYS A 126 -10.94 1.60 12.02
N ILE A 127 -9.67 1.85 12.35
CA ILE A 127 -8.82 0.97 13.14
C ILE A 127 -8.47 1.72 14.43
N PRO A 128 -8.56 1.09 15.61
CA PRO A 128 -8.29 1.77 16.89
C PRO A 128 -6.78 1.91 17.17
N ALA A 129 -6.00 2.29 16.15
CA ALA A 129 -4.57 2.59 16.24
C ALA A 129 -4.21 3.61 15.15
N GLU A 130 -3.43 4.63 15.51
CA GLU A 130 -3.12 5.75 14.62
C GLU A 130 -2.26 5.34 13.42
N GLN A 131 -1.31 4.45 13.65
CA GLN A 131 -0.29 4.06 12.67
C GLN A 131 -0.66 2.73 12.01
N VAL A 132 -1.65 2.74 11.12
CA VAL A 132 -2.02 1.56 10.32
C VAL A 132 -0.97 1.36 9.22
N THR A 133 -0.32 0.20 9.19
CA THR A 133 0.87 -0.02 8.34
C THR A 133 0.61 -0.85 7.10
N SER A 134 -0.18 -1.92 7.18
CA SER A 134 -0.45 -2.76 6.01
C SER A 134 -1.69 -3.61 6.20
N VAL A 135 -2.13 -4.24 5.12
CA VAL A 135 -3.33 -5.07 5.06
C VAL A 135 -3.14 -6.30 4.17
N ALA A 136 -3.76 -7.41 4.56
CA ALA A 136 -3.82 -8.62 3.74
C ALA A 136 -5.10 -9.40 4.05
N PHE A 137 -5.74 -9.95 3.03
CA PHE A 137 -6.84 -10.90 3.23
C PHE A 137 -6.31 -12.26 3.67
N GLY A 138 -7.05 -12.90 4.56
CA GLY A 138 -6.74 -14.21 5.13
C GLY A 138 -7.99 -14.91 5.65
N GLY A 139 -7.78 -15.91 6.52
CA GLY A 139 -8.84 -16.81 6.96
C GLY A 139 -9.15 -17.89 5.92
N PRO A 140 -9.91 -18.94 6.28
CA PRO A 140 -10.15 -20.10 5.41
C PRO A 140 -10.85 -19.77 4.08
N GLN A 141 -11.57 -18.65 4.03
CA GLN A 141 -12.32 -18.20 2.85
C GLN A 141 -11.74 -16.93 2.22
N LEU A 142 -10.59 -16.43 2.71
CA LEU A 142 -10.00 -15.14 2.30
C LEU A 142 -10.96 -13.93 2.50
N ASP A 143 -11.86 -13.99 3.48
CA ASP A 143 -12.87 -12.98 3.79
C ASP A 143 -12.59 -12.21 5.10
N GLU A 144 -11.43 -12.46 5.72
CA GLU A 144 -10.95 -11.75 6.91
C GLU A 144 -9.79 -10.81 6.50
N LEU A 145 -9.93 -9.51 6.70
CA LEU A 145 -8.85 -8.54 6.44
C LEU A 145 -7.99 -8.39 7.70
N PHE A 146 -6.75 -8.87 7.64
CA PHE A 146 -5.74 -8.64 8.68
C PHE A 146 -5.08 -7.30 8.46
N VAL A 147 -4.87 -6.55 9.54
CA VAL A 147 -4.37 -5.18 9.52
C VAL A 147 -3.26 -5.03 10.54
N THR A 148 -2.04 -4.78 10.07
CA THR A 148 -0.90 -4.50 10.95
C THR A 148 -0.85 -3.02 11.32
N THR A 149 -0.31 -2.73 12.50
CA THR A 149 -0.13 -1.37 12.98
C THR A 149 1.23 -1.20 13.66
N ALA A 150 1.65 0.04 13.86
CA ALA A 150 2.85 0.38 14.63
C ALA A 150 2.48 1.11 15.93
N ALA A 151 3.42 1.13 16.87
CA ALA A 151 3.36 1.91 18.11
C ALA A 151 4.55 2.86 18.22
N LYS A 152 5.03 3.37 17.07
CA LYS A 152 6.24 4.20 17.06
C LYS A 152 5.94 5.55 17.70
N GLU A 153 6.70 5.90 18.72
CA GLU A 153 6.56 7.17 19.42
C GLU A 153 7.31 8.27 18.64
N PHE A 154 6.58 9.20 18.04
CA PHE A 154 7.18 10.38 17.40
C PHE A 154 7.16 11.61 18.31
N LYS A 155 6.01 11.88 18.93
CA LYS A 155 5.79 13.03 19.82
C LYS A 155 5.39 12.62 21.23
N SER A 156 4.68 11.50 21.35
CA SER A 156 4.18 10.97 22.61
C SER A 156 4.03 9.46 22.53
N PRO A 157 3.97 8.77 23.69
CA PRO A 157 3.65 7.35 23.76
C PRO A 157 2.32 7.03 23.10
N GLN A 158 2.27 5.89 22.41
CA GLN A 158 1.06 5.38 21.76
C GLN A 158 0.47 4.27 22.66
N PRO A 159 -0.61 4.54 23.42
CA PRO A 159 -1.16 3.56 24.33
C PRO A 159 -1.77 2.37 23.57
N PRO A 160 -1.94 1.21 24.22
CA PRO A 160 -2.67 0.09 23.64
C PRO A 160 -4.05 0.54 23.11
N PRO A 161 -4.47 0.05 21.94
CA PRO A 161 -3.91 -1.11 21.23
C PRO A 161 -2.92 -0.77 20.10
N ALA A 162 -2.21 0.36 20.15
CA ALA A 162 -1.18 0.67 19.15
C ALA A 162 -0.14 -0.45 19.01
N GLY A 163 0.26 -0.77 17.78
CA GLY A 163 1.20 -1.85 17.47
C GLY A 163 0.56 -3.25 17.44
N ALA A 164 -0.73 -3.37 17.73
CA ALA A 164 -1.45 -4.65 17.63
C ALA A 164 -1.72 -5.06 16.16
N LEU A 165 -1.98 -6.35 15.99
CA LEU A 165 -2.61 -6.90 14.79
C LEU A 165 -4.13 -6.88 14.97
N PHE A 166 -4.84 -6.33 13.99
CA PHE A 166 -6.29 -6.36 13.94
C PHE A 166 -6.79 -7.33 12.89
N ARG A 167 -8.01 -7.81 13.09
CA ARG A 167 -8.75 -8.61 12.12
C ARG A 167 -10.12 -7.99 11.92
N VAL A 168 -10.46 -7.69 10.67
CA VAL A 168 -11.74 -7.12 10.26
C VAL A 168 -12.53 -8.16 9.47
N THR A 169 -13.76 -8.41 9.89
CA THR A 169 -14.66 -9.40 9.28
C THR A 169 -15.97 -8.75 8.84
N GLY A 170 -16.74 -9.41 7.98
CA GLY A 170 -18.05 -8.91 7.56
C GLY A 170 -17.98 -7.78 6.52
N LEU A 171 -16.87 -7.68 5.79
CA LEU A 171 -16.68 -6.69 4.73
C LEU A 171 -17.47 -7.01 3.44
N GLY A 172 -18.01 -8.23 3.32
CA GLY A 172 -18.66 -8.69 2.09
C GLY A 172 -17.70 -8.73 0.89
N ALA A 173 -16.40 -8.85 1.15
CA ALA A 173 -15.34 -8.90 0.16
C ALA A 173 -14.46 -10.12 0.40
N VAL A 174 -13.88 -10.64 -0.69
CA VAL A 174 -12.99 -11.80 -0.66
C VAL A 174 -11.70 -11.40 -1.35
N GLY A 175 -10.57 -11.65 -0.69
CA GLY A 175 -9.24 -11.41 -1.23
C GLY A 175 -8.82 -12.40 -2.30
N THR A 176 -7.62 -12.19 -2.82
CA THR A 176 -6.95 -13.12 -3.73
C THR A 176 -5.91 -13.95 -2.96
N PRO A 177 -5.66 -15.22 -3.34
CA PRO A 177 -4.51 -15.95 -2.85
C PRO A 177 -3.21 -15.19 -3.13
N MET A 178 -2.26 -15.26 -2.19
CA MET A 178 -0.92 -14.75 -2.42
C MET A 178 -0.18 -15.66 -3.39
N TYR A 179 0.60 -15.07 -4.29
CA TYR A 179 1.47 -15.81 -5.18
C TYR A 179 2.78 -16.13 -4.47
N ASP A 180 3.22 -17.38 -4.59
CA ASP A 180 4.56 -17.77 -4.17
C ASP A 180 5.60 -17.15 -5.10
N VAL A 181 6.73 -16.74 -4.53
CA VAL A 181 7.87 -16.27 -5.32
C VAL A 181 8.56 -17.50 -5.90
N GLU A 182 8.59 -17.60 -7.23
CA GLU A 182 9.42 -18.58 -7.94
C GLU A 182 10.89 -18.13 -7.89
N LEU A 183 11.78 -18.99 -7.36
CA LEU A 183 13.22 -18.73 -7.18
C LEU A 183 14.08 -19.63 -8.06
#